data_AF-W8P489-F1
#
_entry.id   AF-W8P489-F1
#
_cell.length_a   1.000
_cell.length_b   1.000
_cell.length_c   1.000
_cell.angle_alpha   90.00
_cell.angle_beta   90.00
_cell.angle_gamma   90.00
#
_symmetry.space_group_name_H-M   'P 1'
#
loop_
_entity.id
_entity.type
_entity.pdbx_description
1 polymer ?
#
loop_
_entity_poly.entity_id
_entity_poly.type
_entity_poly.pdbx_seq_one_letter_code
_entity_poly.pdbx_strand_id
1 'polypeptide(L)' 'MEGRRLKCPLCGGTDFQVEEGKLDSKWGFTAHKVKIVICKNCGYVMLFYEGRTIWDFD' A
#
# COMPACT_ATOMS: atom_id res chain seq x y z
N MET A 1 -9.36 22.14 9.07
CA MET A 1 -9.63 20.70 8.92
C MET A 1 -8.48 19.97 9.57
N GLU A 2 -8.67 19.42 10.77
CA GLU A 2 -7.65 18.64 11.48
C GLU A 2 -7.37 17.38 10.63
N GLY A 3 -6.27 17.36 9.89
CA GLY A 3 -5.90 16.24 9.05
C GLY A 3 -5.63 15.02 9.93
N ARG A 4 -6.41 13.94 9.77
CA ARG A 4 -6.16 12.67 10.45
C ARG A 4 -4.76 12.20 10.06
N ARG A 5 -3.80 12.29 10.99
CA ARG A 5 -2.44 11.76 10.79
C ARG A 5 -2.48 10.24 10.84
N LEU A 6 -1.86 9.59 9.86
CA LEU A 6 -1.70 8.14 9.84
C LEU A 6 -0.89 7.70 11.07
N LYS A 7 -1.34 6.65 11.75
CA LYS A 7 -0.64 6.02 12.88
C LYS A 7 -0.50 4.53 12.62
N CYS A 8 0.66 3.96 12.97
CA CYS A 8 0.91 2.54 12.87
C CYS A 8 -0.02 1.81 13.84
N PRO A 9 -0.84 0.84 13.38
CA PRO A 9 -1.79 0.15 14.25
C PRO A 9 -1.11 -0.81 15.24
N LEU A 10 0.16 -1.17 15.00
CA LEU A 10 0.91 -2.03 15.92
C LEU A 10 1.66 -1.26 17.01
N CYS A 11 2.34 -0.16 16.69
CA CYS A 11 3.23 0.54 17.63
C CYS A 11 2.87 2.00 17.88
N GLY A 12 1.86 2.55 17.19
CA GLY A 12 1.48 3.97 17.30
C GLY A 12 2.42 4.96 16.61
N GLY A 13 3.52 4.49 15.98
CA GLY A 13 4.47 5.31 15.24
C GLY A 13 3.83 6.11 14.10
N THR A 14 4.45 7.24 13.74
CA THR A 14 3.95 8.18 12.72
C THR A 14 4.92 8.43 11.57
N ASP A 15 6.08 7.78 11.58
CA ASP A 15 7.06 7.82 10.51
C ASP A 15 6.98 6.56 9.65
N PHE A 16 6.91 6.75 8.34
CA PHE A 16 6.64 5.71 7.37
C PHE A 16 7.51 5.85 6.13
N GLN A 17 7.86 4.72 5.54
CA GLN A 17 8.33 4.60 4.16
C GLN A 17 7.13 4.26 3.29
N VAL A 18 7.02 4.90 2.13
CA VAL A 18 5.91 4.71 1.19
C VAL A 18 6.49 4.24 -0.13
N GLU A 19 5.96 3.14 -0.63
CA GLU A 19 6.32 2.54 -1.92
C GLU A 19 5.07 2.28 -2.74
N GLU A 20 5.24 2.21 -4.06
CA GLU A 20 4.20 1.79 -4.99
C GLU A 20 4.48 0.34 -5.42
N GLY A 21 3.44 -0.46 -5.50
CA GLY A 21 3.51 -1.87 -5.86
C GLY A 21 2.43 -2.28 -6.85
N LYS A 22 2.72 -3.35 -7.59
CA LYS A 22 1.74 -4.09 -8.39
C LYS A 22 1.58 -5.50 -7.80
N LEU A 23 0.34 -5.96 -7.66
CA LEU A 23 0.00 -7.32 -7.26
C LEU A 23 -0.76 -7.99 -8.40
N ASP A 24 -0.19 -9.05 -8.96
CA ASP A 24 -0.87 -9.83 -9.98
C ASP A 24 -1.97 -10.70 -9.35
N SER A 25 -3.16 -10.67 -9.95
CA SER A 25 -4.23 -11.59 -9.58
C SER A 25 -3.81 -13.04 -9.86
N LYS A 26 -4.34 -13.98 -9.07
CA LYS A 26 -4.03 -15.42 -9.17
C LYS A 26 -4.21 -16.02 -10.57
N TRP A 27 -5.09 -15.41 -11.38
CA TRP A 27 -5.42 -15.87 -12.74
C TRP A 27 -4.79 -14.99 -13.83
N GLY A 28 -3.93 -14.03 -13.50
CA GLY A 28 -3.10 -13.28 -14.46
C GLY A 28 -3.82 -12.20 -15.29
N PHE A 29 -5.16 -12.10 -15.23
CA PHE A 29 -5.92 -11.17 -16.08
C PHE A 29 -6.02 -9.74 -15.53
N THR A 30 -5.53 -9.49 -14.32
CA THR A 30 -5.70 -8.21 -13.62
C THR A 30 -4.49 -7.97 -12.72
N ALA A 31 -3.92 -6.77 -12.81
CA ALA A 31 -2.91 -6.29 -11.88
C ALA A 31 -3.53 -5.24 -10.96
N HIS A 32 -3.30 -5.37 -9.66
CA HIS A 32 -3.77 -4.45 -8.63
C HIS A 32 -2.65 -3.48 -8.27
N LYS A 33 -2.89 -2.19 -8.42
CA LYS A 33 -2.01 -1.13 -7.91
C LYS A 33 -2.25 -0.97 -6.42
N VAL A 34 -1.18 -1.03 -5.66
CA VAL A 34 -1.19 -0.86 -4.20
C VAL A 34 -0.14 0.16 -3.79
N LYS A 35 -0.45 0.90 -2.74
CA LYS A 35 0.52 1.69 -2.00
C LYS A 35 0.92 0.92 -0.75
N ILE A 36 2.22 0.65 -0.63
CA ILE A 36 2.80 -0.08 0.48
C ILE A 36 3.34 0.96 1.46
N VAL A 37 2.82 0.97 2.68
CA VAL A 37 3.26 1.90 3.74
C VAL A 37 3.88 1.09 4.86
N ILE A 38 5.19 1.27 5.06
CA ILE A 38 6.00 0.52 6.00
C ILE A 38 6.33 1.43 7.18
N CYS A 39 5.98 1.02 8.40
CA CYS A 39 6.35 1.77 9.60
C CYS A 39 7.86 1.66 9.85
N LYS A 40 8.58 2.79 9.85
CA LYS A 40 10.03 2.81 10.08
C LYS A 40 10.43 2.43 11.52
N ASN A 41 9.47 2.45 12.45
CA ASN A 41 9.72 2.12 13.85
C ASN A 41 9.68 0.61 14.14
N CYS A 42 8.71 -0.13 13.57
CA CYS A 42 8.53 -1.56 13.87
C CYS A 42 8.45 -2.47 12.63
N GLY A 43 8.58 -1.92 11.42
CA GLY A 43 8.52 -2.69 10.17
C GLY A 43 7.12 -3.14 9.75
N TYR A 44 6.05 -2.75 10.45
CA TYR A 44 4.70 -3.15 10.07
C TYR A 44 4.31 -2.61 8.70
N VAL A 45 3.79 -3.48 7.84
CA VAL A 45 3.43 -3.17 6.46
C VAL A 45 1.91 -3.04 6.34
N MET A 46 1.46 -1.89 5.84
CA MET A 46 0.07 -1.63 5.48
C MET A 46 -0.05 -1.51 3.97
N LEU A 47 -1.00 -2.25 3.40
CA LEU A 47 -1.31 -2.23 1.97
C LEU A 47 -2.59 -1.42 1.73
N PHE A 48 -2.49 -0.36 0.95
CA PHE A 48 -3.62 0.46 0.54
C PHE A 48 -3.91 0.21 -0.94
N TYR A 49 -5.14 -0.19 -1.24
CA TYR A 49 -5.55 -0.46 -2.62
C TYR A 49 -5.83 0.84 -3.38
N GLU A 50 -5.17 1.03 -4.53
CA GLU A 50 -5.35 2.24 -5.36
C GLU A 50 -6.19 1.98 -6.60
N GLY A 51 -6.34 0.71 -7.00
CA GLY A 51 -7.14 0.34 -8.16
C GLY A 51 -6.55 -0.87 -8.87
N ARG A 52 -7.13 -1.19 -10.03
CA ARG A 52 -6.65 -2.28 -10.89
C ARG A 52 -6.49 -1.81 -12.32
N THR A 53 -5.52 -2.39 -13.02
CA THR A 53 -5.46 -2.38 -14.48
C THR A 53 -5.95 -3.73 -14.98
N ILE A 54 -6.81 -3.69 -16.01
CA ILE A 54 -7.26 -4.87 -16.74
C ILE A 54 -6.53 -4.78 -18.07
N TRP A 55 -5.56 -5.66 -18.30
CA TRP A 55 -4.67 -5.74 -19.47
C TRP A 55 -3.54 -4.67 -19.55
N ASP A 56 -2.28 -5.10 -19.38
CA ASP A 56 -1.10 -4.45 -19.98
C ASP A 56 -1.04 -4.98 -21.43
N PHE A 57 -1.78 -4.38 -22.36
CA PHE A 57 -1.45 -4.48 -23.79
C PHE A 57 -0.37 -3.44 -24.06
N ASP A 58 0.88 -3.89 -24.01
CA ASP A 58 2.01 -3.27 -24.71
C ASP A 58 2.35 -4.19 -25.91
#